data_AF-A0AA96MF07-F1
#
_entry.id   AF-A0AA96MF07-F1
#
_cell.length_a   1.000
_cell.length_b   1.000
_cell.length_c   1.000
_cell.angle_alpha   90.00
_cell.angle_beta   90.00
_cell.angle_gamma   90.00
#
_symmetry.space_group_name_H-M   'P 1'
#
loop_
_entity.id
_entity.type
_entity.pdbx_description
1 polymer ?
#
loop_
_entity_poly.entity_id
_entity_poly.type
_entity_poly.pdbx_seq_one_letter_code
_entity_poly.pdbx_strand_id
1 'polypeptide(L)'
;MRDEMKANLTASQAIQIAKDYQKKHNLYGTIQDDFDKSVKFYKEFYRIIGSAWLVLADITPKEYEGDDEISFVISDVDGVVDHVLDHNGIPQRYHLSSNREYTNEEFEAIFNDDRIE
;
A
#
# COMPACT_ATOMS: atom_id res chain seq x y z
N MET A 1 20.33 25.68 -12.72
CA MET A 1 18.85 25.65 -12.75
C MET A 1 18.43 24.39 -12.04
N ARG A 2 17.72 24.50 -10.90
CA ARG A 2 17.08 23.33 -10.29
C ARG A 2 15.74 23.19 -11.01
N ASP A 3 15.58 22.13 -11.79
CA ASP A 3 14.25 21.76 -12.26
C ASP A 3 13.37 21.58 -11.03
N GLU A 4 12.39 22.44 -10.86
CA GLU A 4 11.24 22.14 -10.03
C GLU A 4 10.51 21.00 -10.75
N MET A 5 10.91 19.75 -10.47
CA MET A 5 10.19 18.59 -10.98
C MET A 5 8.76 18.66 -10.45
N LYS A 6 7.89 19.13 -11.35
CA LYS A 6 6.45 19.19 -11.16
C LYS A 6 5.94 17.76 -11.07
N ALA A 7 5.11 17.45 -10.09
CA ALA A 7 4.45 16.16 -10.01
C ALA A 7 3.70 15.86 -11.32
N ASN A 8 3.84 14.65 -11.82
CA ASN A 8 3.16 14.18 -13.03
C ASN A 8 1.68 13.92 -12.75
N LEU A 9 1.37 13.43 -11.55
CA LEU A 9 0.02 13.22 -11.06
C LEU A 9 -0.43 14.38 -10.17
N THR A 10 -1.74 14.57 -10.09
CA THR A 10 -2.38 15.39 -9.07
C THR A 10 -2.78 14.53 -7.87
N ALA A 11 -2.97 15.17 -6.72
CA ALA A 11 -3.57 14.56 -5.53
C ALA A 11 -4.86 13.77 -5.83
N SER A 12 -5.75 14.33 -6.65
CA SER A 12 -7.00 13.68 -7.05
C SER A 12 -6.79 12.47 -7.94
N GLN A 13 -5.81 12.51 -8.86
CA GLN A 13 -5.45 11.33 -9.65
C GLN A 13 -4.87 10.22 -8.77
N ALA A 14 -4.00 10.56 -7.82
CA ALA A 14 -3.43 9.59 -6.89
C ALA A 14 -4.52 8.90 -6.04
N ILE A 15 -5.48 9.67 -5.49
CA ILE A 15 -6.62 9.10 -4.76
C ILE A 15 -7.45 8.18 -5.66
N GLN A 16 -7.74 8.59 -6.90
CA GLN A 16 -8.51 7.75 -7.82
C GLN A 16 -7.78 6.44 -8.14
N ILE A 17 -6.46 6.49 -8.39
CA ILE A 17 -5.62 5.31 -8.62
C ILE A 17 -5.67 4.37 -7.41
N ALA A 18 -5.57 4.91 -6.19
CA ALA A 18 -5.68 4.11 -4.96
C ALA A 18 -7.06 3.45 -4.83
N LYS A 19 -8.15 4.19 -5.04
CA LYS A 19 -9.52 3.66 -4.98
C LYS A 19 -9.77 2.56 -6.03
N ASP A 20 -9.28 2.76 -7.26
CA ASP A 20 -9.40 1.77 -8.33
C ASP A 20 -8.62 0.49 -7.99
N TYR A 21 -7.41 0.63 -7.47
CA TYR A 21 -6.59 -0.51 -7.03
C TYR A 21 -7.22 -1.24 -5.83
N GLN A 22 -7.69 -0.49 -4.83
CA GLN A 22 -8.40 -1.01 -3.66
C GLN A 22 -9.59 -1.86 -4.10
N LYS A 23 -10.44 -1.32 -5.00
CA LYS A 23 -11.61 -2.03 -5.53
C LYS A 23 -11.22 -3.26 -6.33
N LYS A 24 -10.19 -3.17 -7.18
CA LYS A 24 -9.71 -4.27 -8.03
C LYS A 24 -9.23 -5.46 -7.20
N HIS A 25 -8.59 -5.21 -6.07
CA HIS A 25 -8.00 -6.23 -5.20
C HIS A 25 -8.82 -6.51 -3.93
N ASN A 26 -10.04 -5.96 -3.83
CA ASN A 26 -10.95 -6.11 -2.69
C ASN A 26 -10.30 -5.81 -1.33
N LEU A 27 -9.51 -4.72 -1.26
CA LEU A 27 -8.80 -4.31 -0.05
C LEU A 27 -9.72 -3.51 0.88
N TYR A 28 -9.63 -3.78 2.18
CA TYR A 28 -10.42 -3.10 3.22
C TYR A 28 -9.93 -1.66 3.46
N GLY A 29 -10.77 -0.86 4.12
CA GLY A 29 -10.47 0.52 4.52
C GLY A 29 -11.25 1.59 3.77
N THR A 30 -11.20 2.82 4.28
CA THR A 30 -11.87 3.98 3.70
C THR A 30 -10.85 5.05 3.33
N ILE A 31 -10.71 5.33 2.04
CA ILE A 31 -9.94 6.48 1.54
C ILE A 31 -10.86 7.70 1.55
N GLN A 32 -10.57 8.68 2.40
CA GLN A 32 -11.35 9.93 2.45
C GLN A 32 -10.99 10.85 1.26
N ASP A 33 -11.95 11.68 0.84
CA ASP A 33 -11.74 12.69 -0.21
C ASP A 33 -11.08 13.98 0.29
N ASP A 34 -10.79 14.05 1.59
CA ASP A 34 -10.04 15.16 2.19
C ASP A 34 -8.56 15.04 1.82
N PHE A 35 -8.16 15.75 0.76
CA PHE A 35 -6.81 15.70 0.20
C PHE A 35 -5.72 16.04 1.23
N ASP A 36 -5.97 17.03 2.10
CA ASP A 36 -4.96 17.49 3.06
C ASP A 36 -4.64 16.45 4.13
N LYS A 37 -5.57 15.53 4.39
CA LYS A 37 -5.40 14.44 5.35
C LYS A 37 -5.03 13.12 4.70
N SER A 38 -5.56 12.87 3.50
CA SER A 38 -5.55 11.53 2.91
C SER A 38 -4.45 11.33 1.89
N VAL A 39 -3.80 12.40 1.41
CA VAL A 39 -2.76 12.27 0.39
C VAL A 39 -1.54 13.15 0.66
N LYS A 40 -0.36 12.56 0.49
CA LYS A 40 0.91 13.26 0.69
C LYS A 40 1.90 12.95 -0.43
N PHE A 41 2.53 14.01 -0.95
CA PHE A 41 3.55 13.89 -1.98
C PHE A 41 4.94 13.81 -1.37
N TYR A 42 5.74 12.88 -1.89
CA TYR A 42 7.14 12.69 -1.54
C TYR A 42 7.99 12.80 -2.79
N LYS A 43 8.95 13.74 -2.79
CA LYS A 43 9.87 13.92 -3.93
C LYS A 43 10.76 12.71 -4.19
N GLU A 44 11.10 12.01 -3.10
CA GLU A 44 11.84 10.77 -3.08
C GLU A 44 11.18 9.86 -2.06
N PHE A 45 10.97 8.59 -2.40
CA PHE A 45 10.38 7.60 -1.52
C PHE A 45 11.15 6.28 -1.60
N TYR A 46 11.29 5.60 -0.47
CA TYR A 46 12.11 4.40 -0.37
C TYR A 46 11.66 3.33 -1.39
N ARG A 47 12.61 2.83 -2.19
CA ARG A 47 12.42 1.81 -3.25
C ARG A 47 11.51 2.22 -4.42
N ILE A 48 11.16 3.51 -4.55
CA ILE A 48 10.46 4.05 -5.72
C ILE A 48 11.45 4.85 -6.56
N ILE A 49 11.35 4.72 -7.89
CA ILE A 49 12.11 5.56 -8.82
C ILE A 49 11.37 6.90 -8.93
N GLY A 50 12.05 7.98 -8.53
CA GLY A 50 11.47 9.32 -8.58
C GLY A 50 10.54 9.60 -7.40
N SER A 51 9.46 10.31 -7.68
CA SER A 51 8.50 10.78 -6.68
C SER A 51 7.35 9.81 -6.45
N ALA A 52 6.73 9.89 -5.27
CA ALA A 52 5.61 9.05 -4.90
C ALA A 52 4.49 9.84 -4.23
N TRP A 53 3.26 9.35 -4.38
CA TRP A 53 2.11 9.76 -3.60
C TRP A 53 1.77 8.67 -2.59
N LEU A 54 1.62 9.04 -1.32
CA LEU A 54 1.04 8.19 -0.29
C LEU A 54 -0.43 8.56 -0.12
N VAL A 55 -1.32 7.59 -0.29
CA VAL A 55 -2.76 7.73 -0.01
C VAL A 55 -3.10 6.87 1.20
N LEU A 56 -3.66 7.49 2.25
CA LEU A 56 -4.06 6.82 3.48
C LEU A 56 -5.48 6.25 3.35
N ALA A 57 -5.67 5.04 3.88
CA ALA A 57 -6.98 4.45 4.08
C ALA A 57 -7.13 4.00 5.54
N ASP A 58 -8.20 4.48 6.15
CA ASP A 58 -8.60 4.15 7.51
C ASP A 58 -9.26 2.76 7.54
N ILE A 59 -8.64 1.82 8.25
CA ILE A 59 -9.13 0.44 8.46
C ILE A 59 -9.76 0.23 9.85
N THR A 60 -9.91 1.29 10.67
CA THR A 60 -10.36 1.22 12.07
C THR A 60 -11.74 0.56 12.22
N PRO A 61 -11.86 -0.60 12.90
CA PRO A 61 -13.09 -1.01 13.56
C PRO A 61 -13.26 -0.10 14.78
N LYS A 62 -14.39 0.62 14.89
CA LYS A 62 -14.66 1.70 15.86
C LYS A 62 -14.56 1.36 17.37
N GLU A 63 -13.97 0.23 17.76
CA GLU A 63 -14.02 -0.30 19.12
C GLU A 63 -12.65 -0.55 19.79
N TYR A 64 -11.51 -0.53 19.08
CA TYR A 64 -10.19 -0.78 19.68
C TYR A 64 -9.13 0.25 19.28
N GLU A 65 -8.23 0.58 20.22
CA GLU A 65 -7.15 1.56 20.06
C GLU A 65 -5.95 0.95 19.32
N GLY A 66 -5.86 1.22 18.03
CA GLY A 66 -4.69 1.02 17.18
C GLY A 66 -4.77 2.01 16.01
N ASP A 67 -3.64 2.52 15.52
CA ASP A 67 -3.59 3.25 14.25
C ASP A 67 -3.84 2.25 13.12
N ASP A 68 -5.11 1.98 12.92
CA ASP A 68 -5.63 1.07 11.93
C ASP A 68 -5.66 1.83 10.60
N GLU A 69 -4.48 2.03 10.00
CA GLU A 69 -4.34 2.64 8.67
C GLU A 69 -3.49 1.75 7.75
N ILE A 70 -3.85 1.73 6.46
CA ILE A 70 -2.97 1.24 5.39
C ILE A 70 -2.63 2.37 4.44
N SER A 71 -1.45 2.33 3.83
CA SER A 71 -1.00 3.36 2.90
C SER A 71 -0.78 2.79 1.50
N PHE A 72 -1.44 3.35 0.49
CA PHE A 72 -1.17 3.05 -0.91
C PHE A 72 -0.01 3.92 -1.39
N VAL A 73 1.07 3.29 -1.85
CA VAL A 73 2.24 3.97 -2.41
C VAL A 73 2.14 3.96 -3.92
N ILE A 74 1.97 5.14 -4.51
CA ILE A 74 1.75 5.33 -5.95
C ILE A 74 3.00 5.97 -6.55
N SER A 75 3.54 5.36 -7.60
CA SER A 75 4.61 5.94 -8.41
C SER A 75 4.06 7.14 -9.18
N ASP A 76 4.60 8.33 -8.92
CA ASP A 76 4.25 9.54 -9.70
C ASP A 76 4.77 9.41 -11.13
N VAL A 77 5.86 8.68 -11.35
CA VAL A 77 6.45 8.47 -12.68
C VAL A 77 5.58 7.53 -13.52
N ASP A 78 5.10 6.43 -12.94
CA ASP A 78 4.42 5.36 -13.68
C ASP A 78 2.89 5.44 -13.62
N GLY A 79 2.32 6.20 -12.68
CA GLY A 79 0.87 6.34 -12.55
C GLY A 79 0.18 5.10 -12.00
N VAL A 80 0.88 4.27 -11.22
CA VAL A 80 0.38 3.00 -10.68
C VAL A 80 0.74 2.82 -9.20
N VAL A 81 -0.02 1.98 -8.49
CA VAL A 81 0.32 1.54 -7.14
C VAL A 81 1.51 0.58 -7.21
N ASP A 82 2.64 0.93 -6.58
CA ASP A 82 3.81 0.04 -6.47
C ASP A 82 3.63 -0.99 -5.34
N HIS A 83 3.10 -0.55 -4.19
CA HIS A 83 2.79 -1.42 -3.07
C HIS A 83 1.81 -0.74 -2.11
N VAL A 84 1.29 -1.53 -1.18
CA VAL A 84 0.49 -1.07 -0.05
C VAL A 84 1.28 -1.36 1.22
N LEU A 85 1.49 -0.36 2.07
CA LEU A 85 2.03 -0.57 3.41
C LEU A 85 0.87 -0.96 4.32
N ASP A 86 1.01 -2.10 5.00
CA ASP A 86 0.07 -2.46 6.08
C ASP A 86 0.30 -1.58 7.33
N HIS A 87 -0.49 -1.79 8.38
CA HIS A 87 -0.40 -1.05 9.64
C HIS A 87 0.98 -1.17 10.33
N ASN A 88 1.79 -2.17 9.97
CA ASN A 88 3.16 -2.33 10.47
C ASN A 88 4.21 -1.69 9.55
N GLY A 89 3.80 -1.04 8.46
CA GLY A 89 4.70 -0.51 7.44
C GLY A 89 5.33 -1.58 6.55
N ILE A 90 4.78 -2.80 6.52
CA ILE A 90 5.30 -3.88 5.68
C ILE A 90 4.70 -3.75 4.27
N PRO A 91 5.53 -3.73 3.20
CA PRO A 91 5.06 -3.56 1.84
C PRO A 91 4.42 -4.85 1.28
N GLN A 92 3.17 -4.73 0.84
CA GLN A 92 2.37 -5.77 0.20
C GLN A 92 2.12 -5.42 -1.28
N ARG A 93 2.35 -6.38 -2.18
CA ARG A 93 2.18 -6.19 -3.64
C ARG A 93 1.10 -7.10 -4.20
N TYR A 94 -0.16 -6.74 -3.97
CA TYR A 94 -1.32 -7.55 -4.39
C TYR A 94 -1.45 -7.77 -5.90
N HIS A 95 -0.79 -6.97 -6.73
CA HIS A 95 -0.77 -7.14 -8.19
C HIS A 95 0.33 -8.10 -8.68
N LEU A 96 1.28 -8.48 -7.81
CA LEU A 96 2.20 -9.56 -8.08
C LEU A 96 1.57 -10.84 -7.54
N SER A 97 1.39 -11.85 -8.39
CA SER A 97 1.05 -13.19 -7.93
C SER A 97 2.10 -13.62 -6.91
N SER A 98 1.68 -13.99 -5.69
CA SER A 98 2.60 -14.58 -4.72
C SER A 98 3.09 -15.90 -5.32
N ASN A 99 4.30 -15.90 -5.88
CA ASN A 99 4.85 -17.06 -6.58
C ASN A 99 5.28 -18.20 -5.63
N ARG A 100 4.69 -18.25 -4.44
CA ARG A 100 4.79 -19.36 -3.49
C ARG A 100 3.38 -19.84 -3.21
N GLU A 101 2.88 -20.65 -4.13
CA GLU A 101 1.94 -21.69 -3.77
C GLU A 101 2.74 -22.69 -2.92
N TYR A 102 2.73 -22.54 -1.60
CA TYR A 102 3.23 -23.61 -0.75
C TYR A 102 2.34 -24.82 -0.97
N THR A 103 2.94 -25.95 -1.29
CA THR A 103 2.23 -27.22 -1.19
C THR A 103 1.79 -27.44 0.27
N ASN A 104 0.72 -28.20 0.48
CA ASN A 104 0.25 -28.53 1.84
C ASN A 104 1.39 -29.13 2.69
N GLU A 105 2.27 -29.90 2.07
CA GLU A 105 3.44 -30.52 2.70
C GLU A 105 4.47 -29.48 3.17
N GLU A 106 4.74 -28.44 2.38
CA GLU A 106 5.64 -27.35 2.77
C GLU A 106 5.05 -26.47 3.88
N PHE A 107 3.73 -26.23 3.86
CA PHE A 107 3.05 -25.50 4.93
C PHE A 107 3.09 -26.28 6.24
N GLU A 108 2.74 -27.58 6.21
CA GLU A 108 2.81 -28.43 7.40
C GLU A 108 4.25 -28.54 7.94
N ALA A 109 5.26 -28.64 7.09
CA ALA A 109 6.65 -28.70 7.53
C ALA A 109 7.14 -27.42 8.24
N ILE A 110 6.62 -26.24 7.86
CA ILE A 110 7.01 -24.96 8.47
C ILE A 110 6.25 -24.70 9.78
N PHE A 111 4.98 -25.10 9.86
CA PHE A 111 4.08 -24.74 10.95
C PHE A 111 3.77 -25.88 11.93
N ASN A 112 4.10 -27.15 11.63
CA ASN A 112 3.96 -28.26 12.57
C ASN A 112 5.27 -28.62 13.32
N ASP A 113 6.32 -27.80 13.25
CA ASP A 113 7.54 -27.99 14.07
C ASP A 113 7.36 -27.50 15.53
N ASP A 114 6.21 -27.81 16.12
CA ASP A 114 5.90 -27.64 17.56
C ASP A 114 5.55 -29.01 18.19
N ARG A 115 6.24 -30.07 17.76
CA ARG A 115 6.18 -31.38 18.43
C ARG A 115 7.57 -31.93 18.72
N ILE A 116 8.22 -31.35 19.72
CA ILE A 116 9.25 -31.98 20.54
C ILE A 116 9.00 -31.44 21.96
N GLU A 117 8.56 -32.15 23.00
CA GLU A 117 8.24 -33.55 23.30
C GLU A 117 7.10 -33.54 24.33
#